data_AF-A0A1R0LUJ5-F1
#
_entry.id   AF-A0A1R0LUJ5-F1
#
_cell.length_a   1.000
_cell.length_b   1.000
_cell.length_c   1.000
_cell.angle_alpha   90.00
_cell.angle_beta   90.00
_cell.angle_gamma   90.00
#
_symmetry.space_group_name_H-M   'P 1'
#
loop_
_entity.id
_entity.type
_entity.pdbx_description
1 polymer ?
#
loop_
_entity_poly.entity_id
_entity_poly.type
_entity_poly.pdbx_seq_one_letter_code
_entity_poly.pdbx_strand_id
1 'polypeptide(L)'
;MLPETPRLPRLLRLPRLPRPRRLRGAALSVLAVCATLAGLLLGVGAPQAAAASSLPCDVYAAAGTPCVAAHSLVRALYSSYSGSLYQVQRASDGATANIGVLSAGGYANAAAQDSFCSGTTCIITKIYDQSARHNDLTVEGAGGAGKADVGAPADALPVTVGGHQVYGLEISAGMGYRNDSTSGVATNGGAEGMYMVTSGTHVNGSCCFDYGNAETNNKDTGNGHMDAINFGTECWFSPCYGQGPWVQADLENGLFQSDAGYSKNTSNTGTGPLPFVTALLKNNGQNHFALKYGNAQSGGLTTTYSGGEPTTSGYSPMHQEGAIVLGTGGDNSNGSIGSFFEGVMTSGIPTDAADNAVQSDIVSAGYGGATGSTGTLGAGSEISLRATTSCCTSDYVRHQNSAGVLSAITSSSSSLDKNDATWIVRKGLADGSCVSFESRNYPGDFLRHYNFKLYRQPMDGTTQFRSDATFCPQTGKSGSGTSFASYNYPTRYLRHYNYNLYIASDGGSNDFDSSTSWTNDVSWAVSSPWAP
;
A
#
# COMPACT_ATOMS: atom_id res chain seq x y z
N MET A 1 2.99 -103.66 -63.75
CA MET A 1 1.64 -103.92 -64.30
C MET A 1 0.68 -103.07 -63.48
N LEU A 2 -0.17 -102.25 -64.11
CA LEU A 2 -0.21 -100.77 -64.00
C LEU A 2 0.84 -100.12 -64.93
N PRO A 3 0.44 -99.55 -66.08
CA PRO A 3 1.23 -98.67 -66.94
C PRO A 3 0.72 -97.21 -66.79
N GLU A 4 1.40 -96.11 -67.06
CA GLU A 4 2.60 -95.83 -67.83
C GLU A 4 3.01 -94.40 -67.41
N THR A 5 4.28 -94.17 -67.09
CA THR A 5 4.90 -92.83 -67.13
C THR A 5 6.15 -92.93 -67.99
N PRO A 6 6.24 -92.11 -69.04
CA PRO A 6 7.41 -91.22 -69.24
C PRO A 6 6.96 -89.86 -69.85
N ARG A 7 7.71 -88.76 -70.00
CA ARG A 7 9.12 -88.35 -69.84
C ARG A 7 9.14 -86.80 -69.95
N LEU A 8 10.17 -86.18 -69.39
CA LEU A 8 10.63 -84.80 -69.69
C LEU A 8 10.95 -84.58 -71.19
N PRO A 9 11.11 -83.31 -71.63
CA PRO A 9 12.49 -82.84 -71.77
C PRO A 9 12.78 -81.42 -71.24
N ARG A 10 14.08 -81.17 -71.16
CA ARG A 10 14.82 -80.07 -70.54
C ARG A 10 15.34 -79.12 -71.63
N LEU A 11 15.87 -77.95 -71.19
CA LEU A 11 16.83 -77.02 -71.85
C LEU A 11 16.17 -75.72 -72.40
N LEU A 12 16.67 -74.48 -72.24
CA LEU A 12 18.02 -73.92 -71.97
C LEU A 12 17.96 -72.48 -71.36
N ARG A 13 18.97 -72.17 -70.52
CA ARG A 13 19.77 -70.92 -70.27
C ARG A 13 19.44 -69.64 -71.07
N LEU A 14 19.67 -68.36 -70.70
CA LEU A 14 20.50 -67.52 -69.76
C LEU A 14 20.09 -66.02 -70.08
N PRO A 15 20.69 -64.88 -69.63
CA PRO A 15 21.65 -64.50 -68.58
C PRO A 15 21.19 -63.25 -67.73
N ARG A 16 22.15 -62.60 -67.06
CA ARG A 16 22.10 -61.62 -65.95
C ARG A 16 22.28 -60.13 -66.36
N LEU A 17 21.80 -59.24 -65.47
CA LEU A 17 22.21 -57.84 -65.16
C LEU A 17 21.76 -56.72 -66.14
N PRO A 18 21.60 -55.43 -65.73
CA PRO A 18 22.27 -54.74 -64.62
C PRO A 18 21.43 -53.74 -63.76
N ARG A 19 22.05 -53.27 -62.66
CA ARG A 19 21.67 -52.04 -61.92
C ARG A 19 22.01 -50.78 -62.75
N PRO A 20 21.25 -49.69 -62.54
CA PRO A 20 21.86 -48.37 -62.46
C PRO A 20 21.49 -47.59 -61.18
N ARG A 21 22.48 -46.85 -60.69
CA ARG A 21 22.39 -45.73 -59.74
C ARG A 21 21.83 -44.48 -60.43
N ARG A 22 21.41 -43.52 -59.60
CA ARG A 22 21.13 -42.07 -59.84
C ARG A 22 19.65 -41.79 -60.08
N LEU A 23 19.04 -40.71 -59.58
CA LEU A 23 19.43 -39.56 -58.75
C LEU A 23 18.09 -38.90 -58.36
N ARG A 24 18.04 -38.33 -57.15
CA ARG A 24 17.27 -37.12 -56.76
C ARG A 24 15.74 -37.12 -56.90
N GLY A 25 15.07 -36.85 -55.78
CA GLY A 25 13.75 -36.24 -55.77
C GLY A 25 12.97 -36.51 -54.49
N ALA A 26 13.13 -35.63 -53.51
CA ALA A 26 12.14 -35.23 -52.50
C ALA A 26 11.16 -36.28 -51.93
N ALA A 27 11.36 -36.64 -50.65
CA ALA A 27 10.28 -36.81 -49.66
C ALA A 27 10.88 -37.24 -48.31
N LEU A 28 11.43 -36.27 -47.57
CA LEU A 28 11.84 -36.42 -46.17
C LEU A 28 10.71 -35.84 -45.32
N SER A 29 9.68 -36.65 -45.10
CA SER A 29 8.65 -36.40 -44.09
C SER A 29 7.88 -37.71 -43.91
N VAL A 30 7.65 -38.10 -42.64
CA VAL A 30 6.90 -39.27 -42.12
C VAL A 30 7.71 -40.27 -41.26
N LEU A 31 8.94 -39.97 -40.81
CA LEU A 31 9.63 -40.78 -39.77
C LEU A 31 10.21 -39.96 -38.61
N ALA A 32 9.46 -38.96 -38.14
CA ALA A 32 9.80 -38.16 -36.95
C ALA A 32 8.61 -37.97 -36.00
N VAL A 33 7.80 -39.01 -35.77
CA VAL A 33 6.63 -38.94 -34.87
C VAL A 33 6.60 -40.04 -33.79
N CYS A 34 7.50 -41.02 -33.77
CA CYS A 34 7.41 -42.14 -32.80
C CYS A 34 8.62 -42.34 -31.86
N ALA A 35 9.46 -41.33 -31.64
CA ALA A 35 10.59 -41.41 -30.71
C ALA A 35 10.67 -40.26 -29.69
N THR A 36 9.53 -39.64 -29.36
CA THR A 36 9.41 -38.57 -28.34
C THR A 36 8.30 -38.85 -27.33
N LEU A 37 8.12 -40.12 -26.92
CA LEU A 37 7.10 -40.53 -25.95
C LEU A 37 7.58 -41.55 -24.90
N ALA A 38 8.90 -41.71 -24.69
CA ALA A 38 9.46 -42.65 -23.71
C ALA A 38 10.54 -42.02 -22.81
N GLY A 39 10.33 -40.77 -22.38
CA GLY A 39 11.18 -40.08 -21.40
C GLY A 39 10.39 -39.30 -20.33
N LEU A 40 9.07 -39.50 -20.25
CA LEU A 40 8.21 -38.91 -19.22
C LEU A 40 7.73 -40.04 -18.31
N LEU A 41 8.43 -40.29 -17.21
CA LEU A 41 7.99 -40.96 -15.98
C LEU A 41 9.26 -41.33 -15.21
N LEU A 42 9.80 -40.37 -14.47
CA LEU A 42 10.63 -40.50 -13.25
C LEU A 42 11.28 -39.12 -12.98
N GLY A 43 10.42 -38.15 -12.66
CA GLY A 43 10.81 -36.86 -12.09
C GLY A 43 9.94 -36.61 -10.87
N VAL A 44 10.15 -37.42 -9.82
CA VAL A 44 9.60 -37.12 -8.49
C VAL A 44 10.12 -35.75 -8.07
N GLY A 45 9.20 -34.84 -7.77
CA GLY A 45 9.49 -33.44 -7.51
C GLY A 45 10.51 -33.26 -6.40
N ALA A 46 11.69 -32.78 -6.76
CA ALA A 46 12.32 -31.79 -5.91
C ALA A 46 11.40 -30.55 -5.93
N PRO A 47 11.12 -29.91 -4.78
CA PRO A 47 10.51 -28.59 -4.85
C PRO A 47 11.43 -27.75 -5.74
N GLN A 48 10.86 -27.08 -6.75
CA GLN A 48 11.54 -25.91 -7.30
C GLN A 48 11.82 -25.06 -6.09
N ALA A 49 13.09 -24.91 -5.73
CA ALA A 49 13.49 -23.89 -4.79
C ALA A 49 12.91 -22.60 -5.36
N ALA A 50 11.88 -22.06 -4.71
CA ALA A 50 11.45 -20.72 -4.98
C ALA A 50 12.72 -19.89 -4.81
N ALA A 51 13.29 -19.39 -5.90
CA ALA A 51 14.23 -18.30 -5.78
C ALA A 51 13.45 -17.26 -4.99
N ALA A 52 13.83 -17.05 -3.72
CA ALA A 52 13.23 -16.00 -2.93
C ALA A 52 13.39 -14.72 -3.77
N SER A 53 12.29 -14.10 -4.15
CA SER A 53 12.35 -12.81 -4.83
C SER A 53 13.17 -11.88 -3.95
N SER A 54 14.24 -11.30 -4.50
CA SER A 54 15.04 -10.30 -3.80
C SER A 54 14.12 -9.18 -3.33
N LEU A 55 14.09 -8.92 -2.01
CA LEU A 55 13.32 -7.83 -1.43
C LEU A 55 14.15 -6.53 -1.43
N PRO A 56 13.58 -5.36 -1.08
CA PRO A 56 14.24 -4.07 -1.30
C PRO A 56 15.68 -3.99 -0.77
N CYS A 57 15.94 -4.49 0.45
CA CYS A 57 17.27 -4.43 1.00
C CYS A 57 18.24 -5.48 0.45
N ASP A 58 17.74 -6.60 -0.10
CA ASP A 58 18.57 -7.54 -0.87
C ASP A 58 19.02 -6.90 -2.19
N VAL A 59 18.12 -6.19 -2.86
CA VAL A 59 18.40 -5.45 -4.11
C VAL A 59 19.46 -4.38 -3.87
N TYR A 60 19.27 -3.55 -2.84
CA TYR A 60 20.21 -2.49 -2.50
C TYR A 60 21.59 -3.03 -2.07
N ALA A 61 21.62 -4.11 -1.29
CA ALA A 61 22.88 -4.78 -0.92
C ALA A 61 23.62 -5.34 -2.15
N ALA A 62 22.90 -6.00 -3.08
CA ALA A 62 23.48 -6.51 -4.31
C ALA A 62 24.04 -5.39 -5.23
N ALA A 63 23.46 -4.19 -5.14
CA ALA A 63 23.93 -3.00 -5.85
C ALA A 63 25.08 -2.25 -5.13
N GLY A 64 25.56 -2.75 -3.99
CA GLY A 64 26.68 -2.14 -3.23
C GLY A 64 26.27 -0.95 -2.36
N THR A 65 24.98 -0.77 -2.09
CA THR A 65 24.43 0.33 -1.28
C THR A 65 23.49 -0.23 -0.21
N PRO A 66 24.00 -1.04 0.74
CA PRO A 66 23.15 -1.80 1.65
C PRO A 66 22.31 -0.90 2.55
N CYS A 67 21.12 -1.38 2.90
CA CYS A 67 20.28 -0.73 3.92
C CYS A 67 21.03 -0.65 5.25
N VAL A 68 20.96 0.51 5.89
CA VAL A 68 21.41 0.78 7.27
C VAL A 68 20.23 0.95 8.22
N ALA A 69 19.03 1.16 7.69
CA ALA A 69 17.78 1.06 8.42
C ALA A 69 16.68 0.57 7.47
N ALA A 70 15.78 -0.28 7.95
CA ALA A 70 14.69 -0.87 7.18
C ALA A 70 13.45 -1.04 8.06
N HIS A 71 12.46 -0.17 7.86
CA HIS A 71 11.26 -0.06 8.68
C HIS A 71 10.02 -0.43 7.86
N SER A 72 9.17 -1.30 8.38
CA SER A 72 7.90 -1.65 7.72
C SER A 72 6.89 -2.14 8.72
N LEU A 73 5.62 -1.76 8.53
CA LEU A 73 4.51 -2.35 9.27
C LEU A 73 3.81 -3.45 8.47
N VAL A 74 4.12 -3.58 7.18
CA VAL A 74 3.33 -4.39 6.24
C VAL A 74 4.04 -5.66 5.78
N ARG A 75 5.38 -5.67 5.67
CA ARG A 75 6.14 -6.86 5.23
C ARG A 75 7.61 -6.82 5.61
N ALA A 76 8.28 -7.97 5.43
CA ALA A 76 9.74 -8.02 5.42
C ALA A 76 10.32 -7.24 4.23
N LEU A 77 11.49 -6.64 4.44
CA LEU A 77 12.29 -5.90 3.46
C LEU A 77 13.59 -6.64 3.08
N TYR A 78 13.86 -7.77 3.74
CA TYR A 78 14.86 -8.77 3.35
C TYR A 78 14.17 -10.13 3.20
N SER A 79 14.51 -10.86 2.14
CA SER A 79 13.93 -12.18 1.83
C SER A 79 14.14 -13.21 2.95
N SER A 80 15.19 -13.06 3.76
CA SER A 80 15.50 -13.93 4.90
C SER A 80 14.93 -13.45 6.23
N TYR A 81 14.36 -12.24 6.30
CA TYR A 81 13.88 -11.66 7.56
C TYR A 81 12.69 -12.44 8.12
N SER A 82 12.79 -12.88 9.36
CA SER A 82 11.75 -13.63 10.08
C SER A 82 11.44 -13.05 11.46
N GLY A 83 11.89 -11.82 11.71
CA GLY A 83 11.77 -11.15 12.99
C GLY A 83 10.46 -10.38 13.20
N SER A 84 10.49 -9.49 14.18
CA SER A 84 9.38 -8.61 14.55
C SER A 84 9.41 -7.33 13.72
N LEU A 85 8.29 -6.93 13.12
CA LEU A 85 8.17 -5.70 12.33
C LEU A 85 7.90 -4.48 13.21
N TYR A 86 7.02 -4.62 14.20
CA TYR A 86 6.69 -3.55 15.15
C TYR A 86 6.20 -4.11 16.48
N GLN A 87 6.08 -3.25 17.49
CA GLN A 87 5.52 -3.55 18.81
C GLN A 87 4.25 -2.74 19.05
N VAL A 88 3.21 -3.43 19.52
CA VAL A 88 1.97 -2.80 20.00
C VAL A 88 1.89 -2.83 21.52
N GLN A 89 1.24 -1.82 22.10
CA GLN A 89 0.88 -1.77 23.52
C GLN A 89 -0.62 -1.63 23.65
N ARG A 90 -1.26 -2.51 24.42
CA ARG A 90 -2.71 -2.47 24.63
C ARG A 90 -3.09 -1.59 25.83
N ALA A 91 -4.13 -0.79 25.68
CA ALA A 91 -4.55 0.19 26.68
C ALA A 91 -5.17 -0.45 27.94
N SER A 92 -5.70 -1.67 27.83
CA SER A 92 -6.39 -2.34 28.95
C SER A 92 -5.50 -2.64 30.15
N ASP A 93 -4.23 -2.97 29.92
CA ASP A 93 -3.30 -3.36 30.98
C ASP A 93 -1.83 -2.97 30.71
N GLY A 94 -1.55 -2.25 29.62
CA GLY A 94 -0.21 -1.79 29.26
C GLY A 94 0.73 -2.90 28.77
N ALA A 95 0.25 -4.14 28.60
CA ALA A 95 1.07 -5.21 28.04
C ALA A 95 1.46 -4.90 26.59
N THR A 96 2.62 -5.42 26.18
CA THR A 96 3.12 -5.28 24.81
C THR A 96 3.19 -6.61 24.08
N ALA A 97 3.10 -6.56 22.75
CA ALA A 97 3.33 -7.70 21.87
C ALA A 97 4.07 -7.25 20.62
N ASN A 98 4.98 -8.10 20.15
CA ASN A 98 5.68 -7.90 18.89
C ASN A 98 4.91 -8.58 17.76
N ILE A 99 4.71 -7.86 16.67
CA ILE A 99 4.06 -8.39 15.48
C ILE A 99 5.14 -8.69 14.45
N GLY A 100 5.34 -9.97 14.18
CA GLY A 100 6.30 -10.44 13.18
C GLY A 100 5.65 -10.76 11.84
N VAL A 101 6.41 -11.43 10.99
CA VAL A 101 5.96 -11.91 9.67
C VAL A 101 5.30 -13.28 9.75
N LEU A 102 4.41 -13.58 8.80
CA LEU A 102 3.77 -14.90 8.64
C LEU A 102 4.77 -15.99 8.25
N SER A 103 5.81 -15.62 7.51
CA SER A 103 6.93 -16.47 7.09
C SER A 103 8.14 -15.59 6.80
N ALA A 104 9.34 -16.15 6.74
CA ALA A 104 10.53 -15.40 6.34
C ALA A 104 10.31 -14.68 4.99
N GLY A 105 10.66 -13.39 4.91
CA GLY A 105 10.43 -12.57 3.72
C GLY A 105 8.95 -12.23 3.44
N GLY A 106 8.03 -12.57 4.35
CA GLY A 106 6.59 -12.46 4.14
C GLY A 106 5.95 -11.21 4.70
N TYR A 107 4.61 -11.22 4.74
CA TYR A 107 3.76 -10.13 5.23
C TYR A 107 3.59 -10.15 6.75
N ALA A 108 3.23 -9.01 7.32
CA ALA A 108 2.92 -8.87 8.75
C ALA A 108 1.77 -9.80 9.19
N ASN A 109 1.88 -10.34 10.40
CA ASN A 109 0.83 -11.17 11.01
C ASN A 109 -0.24 -10.30 11.70
N ALA A 110 -1.11 -9.67 10.91
CA ALA A 110 -2.21 -8.84 11.44
C ALA A 110 -3.14 -9.60 12.39
N ALA A 111 -3.34 -10.91 12.18
CA ALA A 111 -4.18 -11.72 13.07
C ALA A 111 -3.61 -11.80 14.50
N ALA A 112 -2.29 -11.77 14.67
CA ALA A 112 -1.66 -11.69 15.98
C ALA A 112 -1.96 -10.35 16.67
N GLN A 113 -1.93 -9.24 15.92
CA GLN A 113 -2.34 -7.93 16.45
C GLN A 113 -3.82 -7.94 16.86
N ASP A 114 -4.72 -8.36 15.95
CA ASP A 114 -6.16 -8.46 16.21
C ASP A 114 -6.46 -9.24 17.50
N SER A 115 -5.79 -10.39 17.67
CA SER A 115 -5.97 -11.23 18.84
C SER A 115 -5.45 -10.57 20.11
N PHE A 116 -4.31 -9.88 20.03
CA PHE A 116 -3.69 -9.23 21.18
C PHE A 116 -4.48 -8.01 21.66
N CYS A 117 -5.01 -7.23 20.71
CA CYS A 117 -5.73 -5.98 20.92
C CYS A 117 -7.25 -6.20 21.10
N SER A 118 -7.73 -7.45 21.11
CA SER A 118 -9.15 -7.76 21.22
C SER A 118 -9.78 -7.16 22.50
N GLY A 119 -10.90 -6.46 22.33
CA GLY A 119 -11.64 -5.84 23.44
C GLY A 119 -10.97 -4.61 24.05
N THR A 120 -9.94 -4.05 23.41
CA THR A 120 -9.25 -2.83 23.85
C THR A 120 -8.68 -2.08 22.64
N THR A 121 -8.00 -0.96 22.88
CA THR A 121 -7.24 -0.24 21.85
C THR A 121 -5.75 -0.56 21.99
N CYS A 122 -5.02 -0.46 20.89
CA CYS A 122 -3.58 -0.57 20.88
C CYS A 122 -2.95 0.64 20.21
N ILE A 123 -1.77 1.02 20.69
CA ILE A 123 -0.87 1.93 20.00
C ILE A 123 0.38 1.19 19.52
N ILE A 124 0.97 1.65 18.43
CA ILE A 124 2.31 1.24 18.00
C ILE A 124 3.32 2.01 18.85
N THR A 125 4.21 1.28 19.51
CA THR A 125 5.21 1.87 20.44
C THR A 125 6.62 1.82 19.89
N LYS A 126 6.87 0.91 18.96
CA LYS A 126 8.15 0.73 18.30
C LYS A 126 7.95 0.16 16.90
N ILE A 127 8.75 0.65 15.96
CA ILE A 127 8.90 0.08 14.61
C ILE A 127 10.32 -0.47 14.54
N TYR A 128 10.46 -1.79 14.37
CA TYR A 128 11.75 -2.44 14.40
C TYR A 128 12.51 -2.20 13.10
N ASP A 129 13.81 -1.98 13.22
CA ASP A 129 14.72 -2.02 12.09
C ASP A 129 15.06 -3.48 11.76
N GLN A 130 14.75 -3.89 10.53
CA GLN A 130 15.01 -5.24 10.04
C GLN A 130 16.49 -5.47 9.71
N SER A 131 17.27 -4.40 9.56
CA SER A 131 18.70 -4.49 9.31
C SER A 131 19.45 -5.01 10.55
N ALA A 132 20.70 -5.44 10.35
CA ALA A 132 21.57 -5.86 11.46
C ALA A 132 21.97 -4.70 12.40
N ARG A 133 21.60 -3.45 12.08
CA ARG A 133 21.92 -2.26 12.88
C ARG A 133 20.95 -2.03 14.03
N HIS A 134 19.72 -2.52 13.92
CA HIS A 134 18.67 -2.34 14.92
C HIS A 134 18.43 -0.86 15.26
N ASN A 135 18.42 0.00 14.24
CA ASN A 135 18.03 1.41 14.33
C ASN A 135 16.51 1.56 14.54
N ASP A 136 15.94 0.83 15.50
CA ASP A 136 14.50 0.82 15.80
C ASP A 136 13.98 2.24 16.05
N LEU A 137 12.79 2.55 15.53
CA LEU A 137 12.10 3.80 15.84
C LEU A 137 11.17 3.62 17.03
N THR A 138 11.19 4.57 17.96
CA THR A 138 10.23 4.63 19.08
C THR A 138 9.47 5.95 19.05
N VAL A 139 8.35 6.03 19.79
CA VAL A 139 7.58 7.28 19.88
C VAL A 139 8.50 8.44 20.26
N GLU A 140 8.41 9.52 19.49
CA GLU A 140 9.33 10.64 19.57
C GLU A 140 9.13 11.47 20.85
N GLY A 141 10.25 11.91 21.43
CA GLY A 141 10.26 12.83 22.57
C GLY A 141 9.99 14.28 22.17
N ALA A 142 9.97 15.20 23.14
CA ALA A 142 9.83 16.62 22.83
C ALA A 142 11.08 17.16 22.08
N GLY A 143 10.87 18.14 21.20
CA GLY A 143 11.95 18.83 20.49
C GLY A 143 11.91 20.34 20.61
N GLY A 144 12.50 21.03 19.63
CA GLY A 144 12.57 22.48 19.54
C GLY A 144 11.22 23.14 19.23
N ALA A 145 10.39 22.51 18.39
CA ALA A 145 9.10 23.05 17.94
C ALA A 145 7.88 22.38 18.58
N GLY A 146 8.00 21.10 18.98
CA GLY A 146 6.87 20.31 19.47
C GLY A 146 7.06 19.75 20.89
N LYS A 147 5.93 19.34 21.48
CA LYS A 147 5.90 18.54 22.72
C LYS A 147 6.12 17.08 22.35
N ALA A 148 6.41 16.26 23.36
CA ALA A 148 6.50 14.82 23.18
C ALA A 148 5.26 14.27 22.46
N ASP A 149 5.52 13.46 21.44
CA ASP A 149 4.51 12.89 20.57
C ASP A 149 3.81 11.71 21.24
N VAL A 150 2.74 11.25 20.61
CA VAL A 150 2.01 10.05 21.02
C VAL A 150 2.13 8.95 19.96
N GLY A 151 2.05 7.70 20.39
CA GLY A 151 2.04 6.55 19.48
C GLY A 151 0.76 6.48 18.65
N ALA A 152 0.91 6.07 17.40
CA ALA A 152 -0.20 5.91 16.47
C ALA A 152 -1.11 4.75 16.86
N PRO A 153 -2.44 4.85 16.67
CA PRO A 153 -3.35 3.72 16.86
C PRO A 153 -3.02 2.57 15.90
N ALA A 154 -2.86 1.36 16.43
CA ALA A 154 -2.34 0.21 15.68
C ALA A 154 -3.29 -0.29 14.57
N ASP A 155 -4.57 0.07 14.63
CA ASP A 155 -5.63 -0.35 13.73
C ASP A 155 -6.20 0.79 12.87
N ALA A 156 -5.57 1.97 12.88
CA ALA A 156 -6.03 3.15 12.15
C ALA A 156 -5.91 3.04 10.63
N LEU A 157 -4.91 2.29 10.13
CA LEU A 157 -4.67 2.14 8.71
C LEU A 157 -4.68 0.68 8.27
N PRO A 158 -5.84 -0.01 8.28
CA PRO A 158 -5.93 -1.36 7.74
C PRO A 158 -5.77 -1.31 6.22
N VAL A 159 -4.90 -2.14 5.66
CA VAL A 159 -4.73 -2.28 4.21
C VAL A 159 -4.59 -3.74 3.81
N THR A 160 -4.56 -3.98 2.50
CA THR A 160 -4.29 -5.31 1.93
C THR A 160 -3.02 -5.22 1.10
N VAL A 161 -2.06 -6.12 1.33
CA VAL A 161 -0.85 -6.24 0.52
C VAL A 161 -0.67 -7.71 0.15
N GLY A 162 -0.57 -8.00 -1.14
CA GLY A 162 -0.43 -9.36 -1.66
C GLY A 162 -1.57 -10.29 -1.24
N GLY A 163 -2.79 -9.75 -1.07
CA GLY A 163 -3.95 -10.47 -0.56
C GLY A 163 -4.00 -10.70 0.96
N HIS A 164 -3.03 -10.18 1.71
CA HIS A 164 -2.98 -10.31 3.18
C HIS A 164 -3.47 -9.02 3.82
N GLN A 165 -4.35 -9.13 4.82
CA GLN A 165 -4.64 -8.01 5.71
C GLN A 165 -3.39 -7.67 6.52
N VAL A 166 -3.02 -6.39 6.49
CA VAL A 166 -1.91 -5.81 7.25
C VAL A 166 -2.32 -4.41 7.74
N TYR A 167 -1.48 -3.80 8.58
CA TYR A 167 -1.70 -2.44 9.07
C TYR A 167 -0.53 -1.56 8.67
N GLY A 168 -0.83 -0.38 8.12
CA GLY A 168 0.13 0.70 7.98
C GLY A 168 0.16 1.58 9.24
N LEU A 169 0.98 2.62 9.20
CA LEU A 169 1.07 3.65 10.24
C LEU A 169 0.28 4.88 9.79
N GLU A 170 -0.74 5.25 10.56
CA GLU A 170 -1.48 6.51 10.42
C GLU A 170 -0.86 7.55 11.34
N ILE A 171 -0.28 8.61 10.76
CA ILE A 171 0.26 9.74 11.50
C ILE A 171 -0.74 10.89 11.42
N SER A 172 -1.31 11.22 12.57
CA SER A 172 -2.02 12.47 12.81
C SER A 172 -1.08 13.49 13.47
N ALA A 173 -1.46 14.76 13.47
CA ALA A 173 -0.68 15.82 14.11
C ALA A 173 -0.41 15.50 15.59
N GLY A 174 0.86 15.63 16.01
CA GLY A 174 1.35 15.23 17.34
C GLY A 174 1.72 13.75 17.48
N MET A 175 1.84 13.03 16.37
CA MET A 175 2.38 11.67 16.32
C MET A 175 3.71 11.67 15.55
N GLY A 176 4.70 10.95 16.07
CA GLY A 176 6.05 10.93 15.52
C GLY A 176 6.86 9.78 16.09
N TYR A 177 7.83 9.30 15.30
CA TYR A 177 8.76 8.28 15.73
C TYR A 177 10.19 8.67 15.39
N ARG A 178 11.12 8.31 16.27
CA ARG A 178 12.51 8.75 16.14
C ARG A 178 13.49 7.73 16.72
N ASN A 179 14.72 7.83 16.24
CA ASN A 179 15.91 7.27 16.88
C ASN A 179 17.10 8.22 16.75
N ASP A 180 17.54 8.80 17.87
CA ASP A 180 18.68 9.73 17.92
C ASP A 180 20.04 9.05 18.11
N SER A 181 20.06 7.73 18.28
CA SER A 181 21.28 6.95 18.54
C SER A 181 21.35 5.75 17.60
N THR A 182 21.81 6.03 16.39
CA THR A 182 21.82 5.05 15.30
C THR A 182 23.23 4.54 15.01
N SER A 183 23.31 3.54 14.14
CA SER A 183 24.56 3.03 13.59
C SER A 183 24.47 2.90 12.07
N GLY A 184 25.44 3.48 11.37
CA GLY A 184 25.61 3.33 9.92
C GLY A 184 24.82 4.34 9.07
N VAL A 185 23.92 5.13 9.66
CA VAL A 185 23.29 6.28 9.00
C VAL A 185 24.36 7.30 8.61
N ALA A 186 24.20 7.96 7.45
CA ALA A 186 25.17 8.93 6.97
C ALA A 186 25.29 10.11 7.93
N THR A 187 26.52 10.64 8.06
CA THR A 187 26.79 11.86 8.83
C THR A 187 27.82 12.71 8.11
N ASN A 188 27.82 14.01 8.35
CA ASN A 188 28.89 14.93 7.92
C ASN A 188 29.22 14.83 6.41
N GLY A 189 28.18 14.86 5.57
CA GLY A 189 28.31 14.79 4.12
C GLY A 189 28.49 13.37 3.60
N GLY A 190 28.03 12.38 4.37
CA GLY A 190 27.98 10.99 3.93
C GLY A 190 26.95 10.82 2.83
N ALA A 191 27.26 9.98 1.85
CA ALA A 191 26.31 9.61 0.81
C ALA A 191 25.24 8.66 1.35
N GLU A 192 23.98 8.93 1.03
CA GLU A 192 22.85 8.08 1.39
C GLU A 192 21.74 8.07 0.33
N GLY A 193 20.84 7.13 0.50
CA GLY A 193 19.61 7.01 -0.27
C GLY A 193 18.51 6.47 0.62
N MET A 194 17.27 6.77 0.28
CA MET A 194 16.13 6.36 1.06
C MET A 194 14.87 6.32 0.20
N TYR A 195 13.95 5.45 0.56
CA TYR A 195 12.59 5.48 0.03
C TYR A 195 11.59 5.29 1.17
N MET A 196 10.36 5.76 0.95
CA MET A 196 9.19 5.30 1.68
C MET A 196 8.02 5.04 0.74
N VAL A 197 7.16 4.09 1.09
CA VAL A 197 5.81 3.96 0.54
C VAL A 197 4.87 4.73 1.47
N THR A 198 4.22 5.74 0.91
CA THR A 198 3.30 6.68 1.57
C THR A 198 1.97 6.77 0.82
N SER A 199 1.06 7.67 1.21
CA SER A 199 -0.25 7.86 0.57
C SER A 199 -0.50 9.32 0.17
N GLY A 200 -0.77 9.55 -1.10
CA GLY A 200 -1.19 10.86 -1.62
C GLY A 200 -2.59 11.28 -1.20
N THR A 201 -3.34 10.40 -0.52
CA THR A 201 -4.70 10.66 -0.04
C THR A 201 -4.77 11.08 1.42
N HIS A 202 -3.66 10.97 2.16
CA HIS A 202 -3.56 11.36 3.57
C HIS A 202 -2.36 12.31 3.72
N VAL A 203 -2.59 13.61 3.53
CA VAL A 203 -1.57 14.67 3.54
C VAL A 203 -2.18 15.99 3.99
N ASN A 204 -1.34 16.91 4.46
CA ASN A 204 -1.70 18.31 4.64
C ASN A 204 -0.54 19.26 4.23
N GLY A 205 -0.72 20.56 4.43
CA GLY A 205 0.30 21.59 4.22
C GLY A 205 0.90 22.08 5.54
N SER A 206 1.18 21.19 6.48
CA SER A 206 1.83 21.52 7.75
C SER A 206 3.17 20.80 7.87
N CYS A 207 4.10 21.41 8.58
CA CYS A 207 5.42 20.82 8.79
C CYS A 207 5.42 19.81 9.95
N CYS A 208 6.08 18.66 9.82
CA CYS A 208 6.55 18.05 8.55
C CYS A 208 6.25 16.54 8.58
N PHE A 209 5.95 15.93 7.43
CA PHE A 209 5.76 14.48 7.32
C PHE A 209 6.98 13.90 6.66
N ASP A 210 8.02 13.67 7.46
CA ASP A 210 9.32 13.25 6.96
C ASP A 210 9.63 11.80 7.26
N TYR A 211 10.52 11.22 6.46
CA TYR A 211 11.22 9.98 6.76
C TYR A 211 12.66 10.07 6.27
N GLY A 212 13.62 9.98 7.18
CA GLY A 212 15.04 10.03 6.82
C GLY A 212 15.95 10.56 7.92
N ASN A 213 17.08 11.14 7.49
CA ASN A 213 18.16 11.61 8.36
C ASN A 213 17.77 12.93 9.05
N ALA A 214 18.04 13.02 10.35
CA ALA A 214 17.74 14.20 11.15
C ALA A 214 18.81 14.48 12.20
N GLU A 215 18.63 15.58 12.94
CA GLU A 215 19.45 15.93 14.10
C GLU A 215 19.35 14.93 15.24
N THR A 216 20.40 14.82 16.02
CA THR A 216 20.46 13.90 17.18
C THR A 216 19.93 14.50 18.48
N ASN A 217 19.45 15.74 18.45
CA ASN A 217 19.04 16.50 19.63
C ASN A 217 17.62 17.07 19.56
N ASN A 218 16.88 16.72 18.49
CA ASN A 218 15.50 17.12 18.21
C ASN A 218 15.31 18.64 18.09
N LYS A 219 16.31 19.35 17.57
CA LYS A 219 16.27 20.78 17.33
C LYS A 219 16.83 21.07 15.95
N ASP A 220 16.35 22.15 15.37
CA ASP A 220 16.98 22.78 14.22
C ASP A 220 18.41 23.19 14.61
N THR A 221 19.39 22.58 13.93
CA THR A 221 20.82 22.91 14.08
C THR A 221 21.39 23.61 12.85
N GLY A 222 20.52 23.95 11.90
CA GLY A 222 20.79 24.77 10.72
C GLY A 222 20.82 23.99 9.41
N ASN A 223 20.85 24.75 8.32
CA ASN A 223 20.97 24.25 6.95
C ASN A 223 21.92 23.04 6.80
N GLY A 224 21.43 21.98 6.18
CA GLY A 224 22.21 20.78 5.84
C GLY A 224 22.33 19.74 6.94
N HIS A 225 21.69 19.93 8.10
CA HIS A 225 21.71 18.98 9.21
C HIS A 225 20.64 17.88 9.13
N MET A 226 19.64 18.03 8.24
CA MET A 226 18.72 16.96 7.85
C MET A 226 18.97 16.49 6.41
N ASP A 227 18.54 15.28 6.10
CA ASP A 227 18.43 14.75 4.74
C ASP A 227 17.29 13.73 4.74
N ALA A 228 16.05 14.21 4.60
CA ALA A 228 14.85 13.39 4.74
C ALA A 228 13.88 13.57 3.57
N ILE A 229 13.14 12.51 3.24
CA ILE A 229 12.01 12.65 2.33
C ILE A 229 10.90 13.36 3.08
N ASN A 230 10.47 14.52 2.59
CA ASN A 230 9.18 15.11 2.96
C ASN A 230 8.12 14.74 1.91
N PHE A 231 6.91 14.42 2.37
CA PHE A 231 5.77 14.21 1.49
C PHE A 231 4.51 14.92 2.00
N GLY A 232 4.14 16.01 1.33
CA GLY A 232 2.98 16.81 1.73
C GLY A 232 2.56 17.81 0.66
N THR A 233 1.64 18.69 1.00
CA THR A 233 1.18 19.79 0.12
C THR A 233 1.78 21.13 0.50
N GLU A 234 2.81 21.15 1.36
CA GLU A 234 3.41 22.40 1.81
C GLU A 234 4.27 23.03 0.72
N CYS A 235 3.92 24.25 0.33
CA CYS A 235 4.63 25.00 -0.70
C CYS A 235 5.67 25.92 -0.07
N TRP A 236 6.73 25.33 0.49
CA TRP A 236 7.77 26.08 1.20
C TRP A 236 8.42 27.16 0.32
N PHE A 237 8.76 26.80 -0.93
CA PHE A 237 9.34 27.71 -1.91
C PHE A 237 8.41 27.91 -3.09
N SER A 238 7.93 29.13 -3.28
CA SER A 238 7.12 29.50 -4.45
C SER A 238 8.00 29.77 -5.69
N PRO A 239 7.51 29.45 -6.90
CA PRO A 239 6.19 28.87 -7.20
C PRO A 239 6.15 27.34 -7.07
N CYS A 240 5.04 26.80 -6.55
CA CYS A 240 4.72 25.38 -6.69
C CYS A 240 3.76 25.15 -7.86
N TYR A 241 3.96 24.07 -8.59
CA TYR A 241 3.12 23.69 -9.73
C TYR A 241 2.15 22.60 -9.31
N GLY A 242 0.88 22.71 -9.72
CA GLY A 242 -0.16 21.76 -9.33
C GLY A 242 -0.69 21.96 -7.92
N GLN A 243 -1.20 20.89 -7.31
CA GLN A 243 -1.78 20.90 -5.96
C GLN A 243 -1.08 19.91 -5.02
N GLY A 244 0.03 19.30 -5.47
CA GLY A 244 0.72 18.29 -4.69
C GLY A 244 -0.08 16.98 -4.56
N PRO A 245 0.19 16.19 -3.51
CA PRO A 245 1.39 16.32 -2.68
C PRO A 245 2.66 16.12 -3.52
N TRP A 246 3.79 16.66 -3.05
CA TRP A 246 5.08 16.56 -3.72
C TRP A 246 6.04 15.68 -2.90
N VAL A 247 6.94 15.00 -3.59
CA VAL A 247 8.15 14.45 -2.96
C VAL A 247 9.18 15.57 -2.90
N GLN A 248 9.60 15.92 -1.68
CA GLN A 248 10.54 16.99 -1.37
C GLN A 248 11.71 16.42 -0.55
N ALA A 249 12.84 17.13 -0.54
CA ALA A 249 13.92 16.90 0.40
C ALA A 249 13.81 17.91 1.54
N ASP A 250 13.58 17.45 2.76
CA ASP A 250 13.88 18.28 3.93
C ASP A 250 15.39 18.22 4.17
N LEU A 251 16.04 19.37 3.98
CA LEU A 251 17.48 19.55 4.20
C LEU A 251 17.75 20.46 5.42
N GLU A 252 16.75 20.62 6.29
CA GLU A 252 16.64 21.62 7.35
C GLU A 252 16.46 23.05 6.80
N ASN A 253 15.60 23.82 7.44
CA ASN A 253 15.22 25.18 7.08
C ASN A 253 14.64 25.30 5.65
N GLY A 254 14.17 24.20 5.06
CA GLY A 254 13.55 24.20 3.74
C GLY A 254 13.15 22.84 3.21
N LEU A 255 12.02 22.82 2.49
CA LEU A 255 11.53 21.64 1.75
C LEU A 255 11.79 21.80 0.25
N PHE A 256 12.89 21.20 -0.22
CA PHE A 256 13.45 21.44 -1.55
C PHE A 256 12.89 20.49 -2.61
N GLN A 257 12.49 21.04 -3.76
CA GLN A 257 12.21 20.32 -5.00
C GLN A 257 13.34 20.49 -6.05
N SER A 258 14.32 21.36 -5.77
CA SER A 258 15.54 21.56 -6.54
C SER A 258 16.55 22.38 -5.73
N ASP A 259 17.75 22.63 -6.27
CA ASP A 259 18.73 23.61 -5.76
C ASP A 259 18.19 25.05 -5.61
N ALA A 260 17.07 25.39 -6.24
CA ALA A 260 16.41 26.68 -6.09
C ALA A 260 15.28 26.68 -5.05
N GLY A 261 15.07 25.58 -4.33
CA GLY A 261 13.92 25.40 -3.42
C GLY A 261 12.68 24.93 -4.16
N TYR A 262 12.17 25.72 -5.11
CA TYR A 262 10.99 25.37 -5.90
C TYR A 262 11.33 24.38 -7.04
N SER A 263 10.32 23.72 -7.63
CA SER A 263 10.56 22.81 -8.77
C SER A 263 11.01 23.57 -10.02
N LYS A 264 12.13 23.18 -10.61
CA LYS A 264 12.54 23.66 -11.95
C LYS A 264 11.80 22.98 -13.10
N ASN A 265 11.06 21.91 -12.81
CA ASN A 265 10.22 21.21 -13.76
C ASN A 265 8.76 21.65 -13.55
N THR A 266 8.25 22.50 -14.45
CA THR A 266 6.87 23.01 -14.38
C THR A 266 5.80 21.93 -14.59
N SER A 267 6.20 20.75 -15.11
CA SER A 267 5.32 19.59 -15.25
C SER A 267 5.25 18.73 -13.99
N ASN A 268 6.08 19.00 -12.97
CA ASN A 268 5.97 18.35 -11.67
C ASN A 268 4.80 18.96 -10.88
N THR A 269 3.58 18.48 -11.12
CA THR A 269 2.37 18.98 -10.46
C THR A 269 2.03 18.28 -9.14
N GLY A 270 2.94 17.42 -8.65
CA GLY A 270 2.70 16.51 -7.54
C GLY A 270 2.12 15.16 -8.00
N THR A 271 1.95 14.25 -7.05
CA THR A 271 1.44 12.89 -7.32
C THR A 271 -0.08 12.85 -7.44
N GLY A 272 -0.78 13.89 -6.96
CA GLY A 272 -2.22 13.85 -6.76
C GLY A 272 -2.62 12.79 -5.73
N PRO A 273 -3.92 12.41 -5.69
CA PRO A 273 -4.48 11.51 -4.69
C PRO A 273 -4.20 10.03 -5.02
N LEU A 274 -2.94 9.68 -5.30
CA LEU A 274 -2.54 8.28 -5.45
C LEU A 274 -2.62 7.59 -4.08
N PRO A 275 -3.35 6.48 -3.93
CA PRO A 275 -3.51 5.81 -2.64
C PRO A 275 -2.19 5.29 -2.05
N PHE A 276 -1.27 4.87 -2.92
CA PHE A 276 0.06 4.38 -2.55
C PHE A 276 1.13 4.97 -3.48
N VAL A 277 2.11 5.65 -2.90
CA VAL A 277 3.18 6.36 -3.59
C VAL A 277 4.51 5.86 -3.07
N THR A 278 5.40 5.46 -3.95
CA THR A 278 6.82 5.30 -3.63
C THR A 278 7.46 6.69 -3.74
N ALA A 279 7.98 7.23 -2.65
CA ALA A 279 8.75 8.48 -2.62
C ALA A 279 10.22 8.14 -2.36
N LEU A 280 11.14 8.82 -3.05
CA LEU A 280 12.58 8.50 -2.98
C LEU A 280 13.43 9.77 -2.99
N LEU A 281 14.41 9.79 -2.11
CA LEU A 281 15.48 10.77 -2.02
C LEU A 281 16.83 10.05 -2.02
N LYS A 282 17.80 10.61 -2.72
CA LYS A 282 19.21 10.21 -2.59
C LYS A 282 20.12 11.41 -2.70
N ASN A 283 21.13 11.45 -1.86
CA ASN A 283 22.04 12.57 -1.75
C ASN A 283 23.48 12.09 -1.60
N ASN A 284 24.44 12.72 -2.27
CA ASN A 284 25.87 12.40 -2.07
C ASN A 284 26.43 13.08 -0.81
N GLY A 285 25.68 13.99 -0.19
CA GLY A 285 26.09 14.77 0.97
C GLY A 285 27.16 15.82 0.64
N GLN A 286 27.46 16.02 -0.64
CA GLN A 286 28.57 16.87 -1.09
C GLN A 286 28.07 18.03 -1.93
N ASN A 287 27.27 17.75 -2.96
CA ASN A 287 26.78 18.76 -3.90
C ASN A 287 25.63 18.28 -4.81
N HIS A 288 25.05 17.10 -4.60
CA HIS A 288 24.04 16.57 -5.52
C HIS A 288 23.02 15.67 -4.84
N PHE A 289 21.74 15.96 -5.07
CA PHE A 289 20.62 15.12 -4.68
C PHE A 289 19.65 14.85 -5.83
N ALA A 290 18.83 13.81 -5.67
CA ALA A 290 17.79 13.46 -6.62
C ALA A 290 16.51 13.05 -5.90
N LEU A 291 15.38 13.44 -6.50
CA LEU A 291 14.03 13.16 -6.03
C LEU A 291 13.29 12.34 -7.10
N LYS A 292 12.57 11.31 -6.64
CA LYS A 292 11.71 10.51 -7.52
C LYS A 292 10.41 10.17 -6.82
N TYR A 293 9.39 9.87 -7.62
CA TYR A 293 8.19 9.20 -7.15
C TYR A 293 7.72 8.12 -8.11
N GLY A 294 6.91 7.18 -7.64
CA GLY A 294 6.21 6.19 -8.45
C GLY A 294 4.85 5.83 -7.86
N ASN A 295 3.95 5.31 -8.67
CA ASN A 295 2.74 4.67 -8.17
C ASN A 295 3.14 3.29 -7.60
N ALA A 296 2.97 3.06 -6.31
CA ALA A 296 3.37 1.80 -5.67
C ALA A 296 2.50 0.59 -6.10
N GLN A 297 1.44 0.82 -6.87
CA GLN A 297 0.58 -0.23 -7.43
C GLN A 297 0.89 -0.58 -8.89
N SER A 298 1.62 0.27 -9.62
CA SER A 298 1.92 0.04 -11.05
C SER A 298 3.02 0.95 -11.60
N GLY A 299 3.67 0.51 -12.68
CA GLY A 299 4.61 1.35 -13.44
C GLY A 299 5.96 1.57 -12.76
N GLY A 300 6.72 2.54 -13.26
CA GLY A 300 8.08 2.84 -12.82
C GLY A 300 8.21 4.18 -12.08
N LEU A 301 9.44 4.51 -11.71
CA LEU A 301 9.77 5.78 -11.07
C LEU A 301 9.86 6.92 -12.10
N THR A 302 9.43 8.10 -11.70
CA THR A 302 9.63 9.38 -12.37
C THR A 302 10.61 10.21 -11.57
N THR A 303 11.70 10.62 -12.19
CA THR A 303 12.64 11.59 -11.59
C THR A 303 12.07 12.99 -11.71
N THR A 304 11.80 13.63 -10.57
CA THR A 304 11.34 15.03 -10.52
C THR A 304 12.50 16.01 -10.46
N TYR A 305 13.61 15.60 -9.84
CA TYR A 305 14.85 16.36 -9.77
C TYR A 305 16.08 15.46 -9.71
N SER A 306 17.17 15.90 -10.33
CA SER A 306 18.52 15.33 -10.16
C SER A 306 19.51 16.43 -10.51
N GLY A 307 20.15 17.00 -9.51
CA GLY A 307 21.01 18.17 -9.70
C GLY A 307 21.70 18.60 -8.43
N GLY A 308 22.17 19.85 -8.43
CA GLY A 308 22.92 20.44 -7.32
C GLY A 308 22.14 20.47 -6.00
N GLU A 309 22.85 20.54 -4.88
CA GLU A 309 22.28 21.01 -3.62
C GLU A 309 22.02 22.53 -3.66
N PRO A 310 21.19 23.06 -2.74
CA PRO A 310 20.98 24.50 -2.63
C PRO A 310 22.29 25.28 -2.45
N THR A 311 22.39 26.43 -3.12
CA THR A 311 23.63 27.24 -3.11
C THR A 311 23.78 28.15 -1.90
N THR A 312 22.74 28.26 -1.07
CA THR A 312 22.81 28.97 0.22
C THR A 312 23.81 28.27 1.14
N SER A 313 24.57 29.05 1.92
CA SER A 313 25.57 28.53 2.86
C SER A 313 24.97 27.49 3.81
N GLY A 314 25.66 26.36 3.99
CA GLY A 314 25.32 25.28 4.94
C GLY A 314 24.82 23.98 4.30
N TYR A 315 24.28 24.02 3.08
CA TYR A 315 23.74 22.83 2.41
C TYR A 315 24.77 22.00 1.63
N SER A 316 26.00 22.48 1.46
CA SER A 316 27.01 21.80 0.64
C SER A 316 28.43 22.13 1.16
N PRO A 317 29.20 21.13 1.64
CA PRO A 317 28.75 19.76 1.93
C PRO A 317 27.68 19.74 3.03
N MET A 318 26.89 18.67 3.09
CA MET A 318 25.90 18.45 4.13
C MET A 318 26.55 18.21 5.50
N HIS A 319 25.77 18.42 6.54
CA HIS A 319 26.13 18.26 7.95
C HIS A 319 25.19 17.30 8.68
N GLN A 320 24.64 16.30 7.96
CA GLN A 320 23.75 15.27 8.52
C GLN A 320 24.27 14.73 9.86
N GLU A 321 23.39 14.54 10.83
CA GLU A 321 23.77 14.08 12.17
C GLU A 321 23.52 12.59 12.43
N GLY A 322 22.69 11.96 11.60
CA GLY A 322 22.51 10.51 11.58
C GLY A 322 21.39 10.00 12.49
N ALA A 323 20.52 10.86 13.04
CA ALA A 323 19.28 10.37 13.61
C ALA A 323 18.32 9.89 12.50
N ILE A 324 17.27 9.18 12.88
CA ILE A 324 16.17 8.84 11.97
C ILE A 324 14.88 9.41 12.53
N VAL A 325 14.13 10.12 11.70
CA VAL A 325 12.79 10.65 12.01
C VAL A 325 11.74 10.02 11.11
N LEU A 326 10.50 9.91 11.61
CA LEU A 326 9.32 9.48 10.87
C LEU A 326 8.07 10.24 11.36
N GLY A 327 7.44 11.00 10.47
CA GLY A 327 6.14 11.65 10.68
C GLY A 327 6.20 13.08 11.23
N THR A 328 7.40 13.60 11.48
CA THR A 328 7.70 14.92 12.05
C THR A 328 8.91 15.53 11.34
N GLY A 329 9.17 16.83 11.53
CA GLY A 329 10.44 17.46 11.15
C GLY A 329 11.57 17.21 12.15
N GLY A 330 12.81 17.55 11.77
CA GLY A 330 14.01 17.34 12.59
C GLY A 330 13.97 18.03 13.97
N ASP A 331 13.28 19.17 14.07
CA ASP A 331 13.07 19.92 15.30
C ASP A 331 11.81 19.52 16.10
N ASN A 332 11.17 18.41 15.74
CA ASN A 332 9.87 17.95 16.25
C ASN A 332 8.67 18.82 15.79
N SER A 333 8.77 19.49 14.65
CA SER A 333 7.60 20.05 13.96
C SER A 333 6.62 18.95 13.59
N ASN A 334 5.52 18.84 14.34
CA ASN A 334 4.61 17.69 14.35
C ASN A 334 3.17 18.06 13.94
N GLY A 335 3.02 19.10 13.10
CA GLY A 335 1.71 19.52 12.60
C GLY A 335 1.23 18.74 11.36
N SER A 336 2.13 17.99 10.72
CA SER A 336 1.81 17.24 9.51
C SER A 336 1.00 15.97 9.78
N ILE A 337 0.43 15.43 8.72
CA ILE A 337 -0.26 14.14 8.73
C ILE A 337 0.22 13.30 7.56
N GLY A 338 0.20 11.98 7.70
CA GLY A 338 0.60 11.10 6.63
C GLY A 338 0.41 9.62 6.93
N SER A 339 0.62 8.81 5.89
CA SER A 339 0.56 7.35 5.99
C SER A 339 1.92 6.77 5.68
N PHE A 340 2.44 5.88 6.51
CA PHE A 340 3.68 5.15 6.25
C PHE A 340 3.42 3.65 6.20
N PHE A 341 3.91 2.98 5.17
CA PHE A 341 3.76 1.53 5.01
C PHE A 341 5.10 0.80 5.21
N GLU A 342 6.11 1.21 4.44
CA GLU A 342 7.47 0.70 4.51
C GLU A 342 8.48 1.73 3.99
N GLY A 343 9.73 1.63 4.43
CA GLY A 343 10.80 2.51 3.97
C GLY A 343 12.18 2.05 4.45
N VAL A 344 13.22 2.52 3.79
CA VAL A 344 14.62 2.18 4.12
C VAL A 344 15.52 3.40 4.00
N MET A 345 16.67 3.33 4.65
CA MET A 345 17.82 4.21 4.41
C MET A 345 19.04 3.35 4.07
N THR A 346 19.87 3.80 3.13
CA THR A 346 21.02 3.07 2.60
C THR A 346 22.32 3.81 2.82
N SER A 347 23.42 3.08 3.02
CA SER A 347 24.77 3.64 2.92
C SER A 347 25.17 3.78 1.45
N GLY A 348 25.66 4.96 1.06
CA GLY A 348 26.04 5.28 -0.32
C GLY A 348 24.84 5.68 -1.19
N ILE A 349 25.11 6.08 -2.44
CA ILE A 349 24.07 6.46 -3.42
C ILE A 349 23.60 5.24 -4.21
N PRO A 350 22.32 4.85 -4.09
CA PRO A 350 21.77 3.82 -4.95
C PRO A 350 21.74 4.22 -6.42
N THR A 351 22.07 3.26 -7.28
CA THR A 351 21.95 3.44 -8.73
C THR A 351 20.48 3.48 -9.16
N ASP A 352 20.19 4.14 -10.29
CA ASP A 352 18.84 4.15 -10.85
C ASP A 352 18.31 2.74 -11.17
N ALA A 353 19.20 1.81 -11.52
CA ALA A 353 18.84 0.41 -11.75
C ALA A 353 18.37 -0.27 -10.45
N ALA A 354 19.02 0.02 -9.31
CA ALA A 354 18.60 -0.49 -8.01
C ALA A 354 17.25 0.10 -7.59
N ASP A 355 17.08 1.42 -7.72
CA ASP A 355 15.80 2.10 -7.43
C ASP A 355 14.65 1.51 -8.26
N ASN A 356 14.87 1.29 -9.56
CA ASN A 356 13.86 0.71 -10.45
C ASN A 356 13.53 -0.74 -10.10
N ALA A 357 14.52 -1.53 -9.66
CA ALA A 357 14.28 -2.90 -9.20
C ALA A 357 13.48 -2.93 -7.89
N VAL A 358 13.77 -2.00 -6.96
CA VAL A 358 12.99 -1.82 -5.73
C VAL A 358 11.55 -1.39 -6.05
N GLN A 359 11.35 -0.44 -6.96
CA GLN A 359 10.01 -0.07 -7.42
C GLN A 359 9.26 -1.26 -8.02
N SER A 360 9.93 -2.10 -8.82
CA SER A 360 9.30 -3.29 -9.38
C SER A 360 8.90 -4.29 -8.29
N ASP A 361 9.70 -4.44 -7.23
CA ASP A 361 9.35 -5.26 -6.08
C ASP A 361 8.11 -4.68 -5.35
N ILE A 362 8.10 -3.37 -5.06
CA ILE A 362 6.98 -2.68 -4.41
C ILE A 362 5.68 -2.87 -5.21
N VAL A 363 5.72 -2.69 -6.53
CA VAL A 363 4.57 -2.93 -7.41
C VAL A 363 4.11 -4.39 -7.33
N SER A 364 5.06 -5.33 -7.29
CA SER A 364 4.74 -6.76 -7.19
C SER A 364 4.16 -7.16 -5.84
N ALA A 365 4.36 -6.36 -4.78
CA ALA A 365 3.76 -6.58 -3.47
C ALA A 365 2.23 -6.45 -3.51
N GLY A 366 1.68 -5.69 -4.47
CA GLY A 366 0.23 -5.60 -4.66
C GLY A 366 -0.48 -4.83 -3.55
N TYR A 367 0.00 -3.61 -3.26
CA TYR A 367 -0.65 -2.68 -2.34
C TYR A 367 -2.10 -2.38 -2.75
N GLY A 368 -3.00 -2.45 -1.77
CA GLY A 368 -4.43 -2.33 -2.01
C GLY A 368 -4.95 -3.37 -2.99
N GLY A 369 -4.36 -4.56 -3.06
CA GLY A 369 -4.86 -5.65 -3.91
C GLY A 369 -6.19 -6.22 -3.39
N ALA A 370 -6.92 -6.91 -4.27
CA ALA A 370 -8.16 -7.58 -3.93
C ALA A 370 -7.96 -8.56 -2.76
N THR A 371 -8.90 -8.58 -1.83
CA THR A 371 -8.90 -9.51 -0.68
C THR A 371 -9.40 -10.91 -1.04
N GLY A 372 -9.85 -11.11 -2.28
CA GLY A 372 -10.35 -12.39 -2.79
C GLY A 372 -11.80 -12.73 -2.40
N SER A 373 -12.48 -11.90 -1.60
CA SER A 373 -13.90 -12.01 -1.27
C SER A 373 -14.66 -10.80 -1.78
N THR A 374 -15.81 -11.00 -2.44
CA THR A 374 -16.62 -9.91 -3.00
C THR A 374 -18.11 -10.10 -2.73
N GLY A 375 -18.84 -9.00 -2.59
CA GLY A 375 -20.31 -9.00 -2.49
C GLY A 375 -20.89 -9.62 -1.22
N THR A 376 -20.09 -9.75 -0.16
CA THR A 376 -20.55 -10.26 1.15
C THR A 376 -20.18 -9.29 2.27
N LEU A 377 -20.83 -9.43 3.43
CA LEU A 377 -20.50 -8.64 4.62
C LEU A 377 -19.38 -9.29 5.47
N GLY A 378 -18.61 -10.21 4.90
CA GLY A 378 -17.44 -10.77 5.56
C GLY A 378 -16.29 -9.76 5.60
N ALA A 379 -15.55 -9.71 6.71
CA ALA A 379 -14.37 -8.87 6.82
C ALA A 379 -13.38 -9.14 5.68
N GLY A 380 -12.83 -8.08 5.11
CA GLY A 380 -12.02 -8.10 3.90
C GLY A 380 -12.85 -7.99 2.61
N SER A 381 -14.12 -8.39 2.57
CA SER A 381 -14.88 -8.39 1.32
C SER A 381 -15.03 -7.01 0.71
N GLU A 382 -14.80 -6.89 -0.59
CA GLU A 382 -15.14 -5.68 -1.34
C GLU A 382 -16.61 -5.73 -1.77
N ILE A 383 -17.32 -4.62 -1.62
CA ILE A 383 -18.75 -4.54 -1.91
C ILE A 383 -19.12 -3.21 -2.55
N SER A 384 -20.31 -3.17 -3.15
CA SER A 384 -21.07 -1.95 -3.36
C SER A 384 -22.45 -2.09 -2.71
N LEU A 385 -23.01 -0.98 -2.22
CA LEU A 385 -24.33 -0.95 -1.59
C LEU A 385 -25.33 -0.28 -2.52
N ARG A 386 -26.22 -1.06 -3.12
CA ARG A 386 -27.23 -0.57 -4.07
C ARG A 386 -28.54 -0.25 -3.36
N ALA A 387 -29.14 0.90 -3.69
CA ALA A 387 -30.47 1.25 -3.20
C ALA A 387 -31.53 0.25 -3.70
N THR A 388 -32.55 0.01 -2.88
CA THR A 388 -33.69 -0.85 -3.23
C THR A 388 -34.97 -0.06 -3.50
N THR A 389 -34.98 1.25 -3.22
CA THR A 389 -36.12 2.14 -3.47
C THR A 389 -36.40 2.27 -4.97
N SER A 390 -37.68 2.20 -5.34
CA SER A 390 -38.14 2.14 -6.75
C SER A 390 -37.68 3.32 -7.62
N CYS A 391 -37.39 4.48 -7.05
CA CYS A 391 -36.93 5.64 -7.80
C CYS A 391 -35.45 5.56 -8.23
N CYS A 392 -34.64 4.71 -7.58
CA CYS A 392 -33.18 4.79 -7.66
C CYS A 392 -32.50 3.41 -7.57
N THR A 393 -33.12 2.35 -8.09
CA THR A 393 -32.55 0.99 -8.05
C THR A 393 -31.26 0.80 -8.87
N SER A 394 -30.86 1.81 -9.65
CA SER A 394 -29.56 1.88 -10.34
C SER A 394 -28.45 2.52 -9.50
N ASP A 395 -28.76 3.01 -8.31
CA ASP A 395 -27.90 3.91 -7.58
C ASP A 395 -27.21 3.22 -6.40
N TYR A 396 -25.99 3.67 -6.12
CA TYR A 396 -25.10 3.07 -5.13
C TYR A 396 -24.61 4.12 -4.13
N VAL A 397 -24.39 3.67 -2.89
CA VAL A 397 -23.64 4.44 -1.90
C VAL A 397 -22.24 4.68 -2.41
N ARG A 398 -21.87 5.94 -2.52
CA ARG A 398 -20.52 6.37 -2.84
C ARG A 398 -20.13 7.61 -2.05
N HIS A 399 -18.88 8.01 -2.12
CA HIS A 399 -18.46 9.32 -1.64
C HIS A 399 -18.22 10.31 -2.79
N GLN A 400 -18.32 11.61 -2.49
CA GLN A 400 -17.95 12.70 -3.39
C GLN A 400 -17.51 13.89 -2.55
N ASN A 401 -16.28 14.38 -2.75
CA ASN A 401 -15.73 15.48 -1.94
C ASN A 401 -15.94 15.22 -0.43
N SER A 402 -15.66 13.98 -0.01
CA SER A 402 -15.91 13.44 1.35
C SER A 402 -17.37 13.27 1.78
N ALA A 403 -18.38 13.77 1.06
CA ALA A 403 -19.78 13.56 1.41
C ALA A 403 -20.27 12.17 0.96
N GLY A 404 -21.00 11.47 1.83
CA GLY A 404 -21.73 10.26 1.46
C GLY A 404 -22.98 10.60 0.63
N VAL A 405 -23.06 10.07 -0.58
CA VAL A 405 -24.14 10.34 -1.53
C VAL A 405 -24.65 9.05 -2.17
N LEU A 406 -25.83 9.15 -2.79
CA LEU A 406 -26.40 8.12 -3.63
C LEU A 406 -26.36 8.59 -5.09
N SER A 407 -25.81 7.79 -6.01
CA SER A 407 -25.96 8.07 -7.44
C SER A 407 -25.87 6.82 -8.30
N ALA A 408 -26.35 6.94 -9.54
CA ALA A 408 -26.18 5.91 -10.56
C ALA A 408 -24.70 5.60 -10.79
N ILE A 409 -24.36 4.30 -10.79
CA ILE A 409 -23.05 3.78 -11.20
C ILE A 409 -23.31 2.68 -12.22
N THR A 410 -22.61 2.75 -13.35
CA THR A 410 -22.78 1.82 -14.46
C THR A 410 -21.42 1.35 -14.98
N SER A 411 -21.43 0.41 -15.91
CA SER A 411 -20.20 -0.04 -16.59
C SER A 411 -19.51 1.08 -17.36
N SER A 412 -20.21 2.14 -17.78
CA SER A 412 -19.65 3.31 -18.46
C SER A 412 -19.18 4.41 -17.52
N SER A 413 -19.45 4.31 -16.21
CA SER A 413 -18.92 5.24 -15.22
C SER A 413 -17.39 5.21 -15.18
N SER A 414 -16.79 6.33 -14.78
CA SER A 414 -15.33 6.46 -14.69
C SER A 414 -14.74 5.48 -13.66
N SER A 415 -13.45 5.19 -13.78
CA SER A 415 -12.75 4.41 -12.74
C SER A 415 -12.83 5.09 -11.37
N LEU A 416 -12.82 6.42 -11.31
CA LEU A 416 -12.99 7.17 -10.07
C LEU A 416 -14.35 6.90 -9.43
N ASP A 417 -15.44 7.07 -10.17
CA ASP A 417 -16.80 6.86 -9.63
C ASP A 417 -17.02 5.41 -9.14
N LYS A 418 -16.46 4.43 -9.87
CA LYS A 418 -16.53 3.02 -9.48
C LYS A 418 -15.76 2.73 -8.19
N ASN A 419 -14.61 3.37 -8.02
CA ASN A 419 -13.83 3.29 -6.78
C ASN A 419 -14.55 4.00 -5.63
N ASP A 420 -15.12 5.18 -5.87
CA ASP A 420 -15.89 5.92 -4.87
C ASP A 420 -17.11 5.14 -4.35
N ALA A 421 -17.67 4.26 -5.20
CA ALA A 421 -18.79 3.39 -4.89
C ALA A 421 -18.39 1.99 -4.40
N THR A 422 -17.10 1.74 -4.19
CA THR A 422 -16.57 0.47 -3.70
C THR A 422 -16.04 0.63 -2.28
N TRP A 423 -16.47 -0.28 -1.42
CA TRP A 423 -16.15 -0.28 0.00
C TRP A 423 -15.54 -1.62 0.39
N ILE A 424 -14.53 -1.59 1.26
CA ILE A 424 -13.98 -2.78 1.90
C ILE A 424 -14.70 -2.95 3.24
N VAL A 425 -15.31 -4.11 3.45
CA VAL A 425 -15.95 -4.45 4.71
C VAL A 425 -14.89 -4.78 5.74
N ARG A 426 -14.85 -4.03 6.84
CA ARG A 426 -14.01 -4.33 8.01
C ARG A 426 -14.89 -4.82 9.16
N LYS A 427 -14.27 -5.52 10.12
CA LYS A 427 -14.89 -5.71 11.44
C LYS A 427 -15.23 -4.33 12.01
N GLY A 428 -16.37 -4.20 12.69
CA GLY A 428 -16.80 -2.93 13.25
C GLY A 428 -15.73 -2.35 14.18
N LEU A 429 -15.37 -1.08 13.96
CA LEU A 429 -14.30 -0.40 14.70
C LEU A 429 -14.59 -0.25 16.19
N ALA A 430 -15.87 -0.24 16.59
CA ALA A 430 -16.32 -0.22 17.99
C ALA A 430 -16.82 -1.58 18.50
N ASP A 431 -17.28 -2.45 17.60
CA ASP A 431 -17.80 -3.78 17.94
C ASP A 431 -17.56 -4.75 16.78
N GLY A 432 -16.76 -5.80 17.02
CA GLY A 432 -16.38 -6.79 16.02
C GLY A 432 -17.53 -7.68 15.53
N SER A 433 -18.71 -7.64 16.17
CA SER A 433 -19.93 -8.29 15.68
C SER A 433 -20.69 -7.45 14.63
N CYS A 434 -20.32 -6.17 14.50
CA CYS A 434 -20.83 -5.24 13.51
C CYS A 434 -19.80 -5.02 12.38
N VAL A 435 -20.06 -4.09 11.46
CA VAL A 435 -19.18 -3.78 10.33
C VAL A 435 -18.83 -2.30 10.26
N SER A 436 -17.69 -2.00 9.63
CA SER A 436 -17.31 -0.67 9.19
C SER A 436 -16.95 -0.71 7.71
N PHE A 437 -17.24 0.38 6.97
CA PHE A 437 -17.03 0.44 5.53
C PHE A 437 -15.85 1.36 5.22
N GLU A 438 -14.71 0.77 4.85
CA GLU A 438 -13.52 1.52 4.43
C GLU A 438 -13.61 1.85 2.93
N SER A 439 -13.16 3.04 2.54
CA SER A 439 -13.10 3.47 1.15
C SER A 439 -12.01 2.71 0.38
N ARG A 440 -12.34 2.23 -0.82
CA ARG A 440 -11.39 1.49 -1.67
C ARG A 440 -10.21 2.35 -2.14
N ASN A 441 -10.47 3.61 -2.45
CA ASN A 441 -9.52 4.55 -3.03
C ASN A 441 -8.96 5.57 -2.04
N TYR A 442 -9.37 5.50 -0.78
CA TYR A 442 -8.79 6.28 0.33
C TYR A 442 -8.54 5.32 1.50
N PRO A 443 -7.42 4.57 1.48
CA PRO A 443 -7.10 3.60 2.53
C PRO A 443 -7.05 4.27 3.90
N GLY A 444 -7.66 3.66 4.90
CA GLY A 444 -7.79 4.23 6.26
C GLY A 444 -8.97 5.20 6.45
N ASP A 445 -9.67 5.58 5.38
CA ASP A 445 -10.89 6.37 5.49
C ASP A 445 -12.15 5.51 5.53
N PHE A 446 -13.09 5.88 6.39
CA PHE A 446 -14.32 5.14 6.62
C PHE A 446 -15.56 5.98 6.34
N LEU A 447 -16.63 5.30 5.91
CA LEU A 447 -17.97 5.86 5.97
C LEU A 447 -18.38 5.99 7.43
N ARG A 448 -18.59 7.22 7.91
CA ARG A 448 -19.06 7.49 9.27
C ARG A 448 -20.09 8.59 9.29
N HIS A 449 -20.91 8.62 10.33
CA HIS A 449 -21.83 9.74 10.53
C HIS A 449 -21.17 10.90 11.27
N TYR A 450 -21.66 12.12 11.02
CA TYR A 450 -21.37 13.33 11.78
C TYR A 450 -22.60 14.23 11.70
N ASN A 451 -23.15 14.64 12.84
CA ASN A 451 -24.47 15.30 12.88
C ASN A 451 -25.53 14.54 12.06
N PHE A 452 -25.52 13.21 12.16
CA PHE A 452 -26.37 12.26 11.43
C PHE A 452 -26.19 12.20 9.90
N LYS A 453 -25.32 13.01 9.29
CA LYS A 453 -25.00 12.90 7.85
C LYS A 453 -23.77 12.01 7.65
N LEU A 454 -23.74 11.22 6.58
CA LEU A 454 -22.60 10.34 6.29
C LEU A 454 -21.50 11.06 5.51
N TYR A 455 -20.26 10.76 5.87
CA TYR A 455 -19.05 11.25 5.23
C TYR A 455 -18.02 10.12 5.12
N ARG A 456 -17.12 10.23 4.14
CA ARG A 456 -15.84 9.51 4.08
C ARG A 456 -14.80 10.37 4.81
N GLN A 457 -14.23 9.87 5.90
CA GLN A 457 -13.23 10.59 6.69
C GLN A 457 -12.14 9.66 7.23
N PRO A 458 -10.92 10.17 7.46
CA PRO A 458 -9.80 9.37 7.97
C PRO A 458 -10.04 9.01 9.43
N MET A 459 -9.70 7.77 9.80
CA MET A 459 -9.80 7.30 11.18
C MET A 459 -8.79 8.01 12.07
N ASP A 460 -9.25 8.61 13.17
CA ASP A 460 -8.45 9.47 14.08
C ASP A 460 -8.08 8.79 15.41
N GLY A 461 -8.27 7.48 15.50
CA GLY A 461 -8.05 6.66 16.69
C GLY A 461 -9.13 6.75 17.77
N THR A 462 -9.99 7.77 17.74
CA THR A 462 -10.89 8.10 18.86
C THR A 462 -12.04 7.12 19.03
N THR A 463 -12.50 6.93 20.27
CA THR A 463 -13.72 6.14 20.56
C THR A 463 -14.95 6.69 19.84
N GLN A 464 -15.02 8.02 19.65
CA GLN A 464 -16.12 8.67 18.95
C GLN A 464 -16.15 8.28 17.48
N PHE A 465 -15.02 8.42 16.75
CA PHE A 465 -14.93 8.01 15.35
C PHE A 465 -15.31 6.53 15.18
N ARG A 466 -14.75 5.65 16.02
CA ARG A 466 -15.04 4.21 15.99
C ARG A 466 -16.54 3.95 16.13
N SER A 467 -17.19 4.64 17.04
CA SER A 467 -18.63 4.52 17.28
C SER A 467 -19.45 5.03 16.09
N ASP A 468 -19.04 6.15 15.49
CA ASP A 468 -19.72 6.79 14.36
C ASP A 468 -19.55 6.04 13.03
N ALA A 469 -18.48 5.26 12.92
CA ALA A 469 -18.14 4.45 11.75
C ALA A 469 -18.59 2.98 11.85
N THR A 470 -19.27 2.58 12.94
CA THR A 470 -19.72 1.20 13.16
C THR A 470 -21.21 1.06 12.89
N PHE A 471 -21.56 0.08 12.04
CA PHE A 471 -22.93 -0.23 11.68
C PHE A 471 -23.22 -1.71 11.86
N CYS A 472 -24.36 -2.04 12.46
CA CYS A 472 -24.77 -3.41 12.77
C CYS A 472 -25.78 -3.89 11.72
N PRO A 473 -25.41 -4.84 10.85
CA PRO A 473 -26.30 -5.37 9.81
C PRO A 473 -27.51 -6.08 10.40
N GLN A 474 -28.67 -5.87 9.79
CA GLN A 474 -29.95 -6.53 10.12
C GLN A 474 -30.68 -6.91 8.84
N THR A 475 -31.65 -7.82 8.95
CA THR A 475 -32.62 -8.04 7.86
C THR A 475 -33.23 -6.71 7.42
N GLY A 476 -33.25 -6.46 6.10
CA GLY A 476 -33.73 -5.21 5.54
C GLY A 476 -35.16 -4.87 5.97
N LYS A 477 -35.40 -3.60 6.33
CA LYS A 477 -36.69 -3.14 6.85
C LYS A 477 -37.80 -3.18 5.80
N SER A 478 -37.48 -3.25 4.51
CA SER A 478 -38.44 -3.50 3.43
C SER A 478 -38.84 -4.98 3.29
N GLY A 479 -38.19 -5.88 4.05
CA GLY A 479 -38.28 -7.33 3.86
C GLY A 479 -37.30 -7.89 2.84
N SER A 480 -36.44 -7.04 2.26
CA SER A 480 -35.40 -7.45 1.30
C SER A 480 -34.07 -6.73 1.57
N GLY A 481 -32.95 -7.36 1.21
CA GLY A 481 -31.63 -6.79 1.42
C GLY A 481 -31.24 -6.69 2.89
N THR A 482 -30.38 -5.71 3.20
CA THR A 482 -29.82 -5.46 4.54
C THR A 482 -30.08 -4.02 4.97
N SER A 483 -30.41 -3.82 6.24
CA SER A 483 -30.42 -2.50 6.87
C SER A 483 -29.28 -2.39 7.87
N PHE A 484 -28.61 -1.25 7.89
CA PHE A 484 -27.42 -1.03 8.72
C PHE A 484 -27.76 -0.07 9.85
N ALA A 485 -28.01 -0.59 11.04
CA ALA A 485 -28.26 0.24 12.23
C ALA A 485 -26.95 0.90 12.67
N SER A 486 -26.96 2.18 13.06
CA SER A 486 -25.80 2.79 13.70
C SER A 486 -25.55 2.13 15.06
N TYR A 487 -24.28 1.85 15.37
CA TYR A 487 -23.90 1.27 16.66
C TYR A 487 -24.27 2.16 17.85
N ASN A 488 -23.89 3.44 17.79
CA ASN A 488 -24.13 4.40 18.87
C ASN A 488 -25.49 5.11 18.81
N TYR A 489 -26.23 4.97 17.70
CA TYR A 489 -27.62 5.41 17.57
C TYR A 489 -28.50 4.28 17.01
N PRO A 490 -28.81 3.23 17.79
CA PRO A 490 -29.40 1.98 17.29
C PRO A 490 -30.83 2.10 16.72
N THR A 491 -31.50 3.23 16.95
CA THR A 491 -32.80 3.55 16.33
C THR A 491 -32.65 4.24 14.97
N ARG A 492 -31.43 4.55 14.53
CA ARG A 492 -31.10 5.23 13.28
C ARG A 492 -30.34 4.28 12.35
N TYR A 493 -30.65 4.35 11.07
CA TYR A 493 -30.14 3.43 10.05
C TYR A 493 -29.52 4.19 8.88
N LEU A 494 -28.51 3.60 8.24
CA LEU A 494 -27.98 4.11 6.97
C LEU A 494 -29.13 4.25 5.97
N ARG A 495 -29.40 5.50 5.57
CA ARG A 495 -30.55 5.90 4.77
C ARG A 495 -30.09 6.81 3.64
N HIS A 496 -30.67 6.66 2.45
CA HIS A 496 -30.68 7.76 1.48
C HIS A 496 -31.90 8.67 1.64
N TYR A 497 -31.68 9.97 1.48
CA TYR A 497 -32.74 10.97 1.44
C TYR A 497 -32.31 12.11 0.51
N ASN A 498 -33.08 12.36 -0.56
CA ASN A 498 -32.74 13.32 -1.60
C ASN A 498 -31.28 13.18 -2.09
N TYR A 499 -30.89 11.94 -2.43
CA TYR A 499 -29.56 11.56 -2.92
C TYR A 499 -28.37 11.83 -1.96
N ASN A 500 -28.63 12.23 -0.72
CA ASN A 500 -27.64 12.33 0.35
C ASN A 500 -27.78 11.14 1.30
N LEU A 501 -26.72 10.80 2.02
CA LEU A 501 -26.75 9.72 3.01
C LEU A 501 -26.80 10.24 4.44
N TYR A 502 -27.67 9.63 5.25
CA TYR A 502 -27.85 9.93 6.68
C TYR A 502 -27.93 8.65 7.51
N ILE A 503 -27.80 8.78 8.84
CA ILE A 503 -28.39 7.85 9.79
C ILE A 503 -29.74 8.40 10.26
N ALA A 504 -30.84 7.74 9.88
CA ALA A 504 -32.19 8.27 10.07
C ALA A 504 -33.09 7.31 10.86
N SER A 505 -33.96 7.87 11.70
CA SER A 505 -35.02 7.13 12.39
C SER A 505 -36.31 7.09 11.55
N ASP A 506 -37.24 6.18 11.90
CA ASP A 506 -38.57 6.11 11.27
C ASP A 506 -39.50 7.14 11.93
N GLY A 507 -39.51 8.35 11.39
CA GLY A 507 -40.08 9.53 12.03
C GLY A 507 -39.05 10.29 12.87
N GLY A 508 -39.17 11.62 12.90
CA GLY A 508 -38.27 12.50 13.65
C GLY A 508 -38.47 13.97 13.29
N SER A 509 -37.66 14.85 13.89
CA SER A 509 -37.71 16.30 13.67
C SER A 509 -36.92 16.77 12.44
N ASN A 510 -36.05 15.93 11.89
CA ASN A 510 -35.30 16.25 10.67
C ASN A 510 -36.06 15.78 9.44
N ASP A 511 -35.94 16.50 8.32
CA ASP A 511 -36.58 16.10 7.06
C ASP A 511 -36.18 14.68 6.63
N PHE A 512 -34.91 14.30 6.81
CA PHE A 512 -34.39 12.98 6.48
C PHE A 512 -34.88 11.85 7.40
N ASP A 513 -35.54 12.18 8.52
CA ASP A 513 -36.21 11.23 9.41
C ASP A 513 -37.67 10.95 8.95
N SER A 514 -38.11 11.45 7.79
CA SER A 514 -39.46 11.20 7.26
C SER A 514 -39.79 9.70 7.23
N SER A 515 -40.96 9.30 7.76
CA SER A 515 -41.44 7.92 7.66
C SER A 515 -41.83 7.53 6.23
N THR A 516 -41.97 8.50 5.33
CA THR A 516 -42.26 8.24 3.92
C THR A 516 -41.10 7.48 3.29
N SER A 517 -41.40 6.33 2.69
CA SER A 517 -40.42 5.42 2.06
C SER A 517 -39.32 4.89 2.98
N TRP A 518 -39.40 5.12 4.30
CA TRP A 518 -38.31 4.84 5.23
C TRP A 518 -37.80 3.40 5.12
N THR A 519 -38.70 2.42 5.12
CA THR A 519 -38.34 1.00 5.04
C THR A 519 -37.55 0.63 3.78
N ASN A 520 -37.85 1.27 2.64
CA ASN A 520 -37.12 1.06 1.39
C ASN A 520 -35.78 1.83 1.40
N ASP A 521 -35.78 3.05 1.91
CA ASP A 521 -34.63 3.95 1.87
C ASP A 521 -33.48 3.52 2.80
N VAL A 522 -33.78 2.69 3.80
CA VAL A 522 -32.81 2.06 4.71
C VAL A 522 -32.45 0.62 4.33
N SER A 523 -32.98 0.11 3.21
CA SER A 523 -32.74 -1.27 2.76
C SER A 523 -31.84 -1.27 1.54
N TRP A 524 -30.74 -2.02 1.64
CA TRP A 524 -29.64 -2.03 0.68
C TRP A 524 -29.41 -3.44 0.14
N ALA A 525 -29.18 -3.55 -1.16
CA ALA A 525 -28.62 -4.77 -1.72
C ALA A 525 -27.09 -4.70 -1.63
N VAL A 526 -26.49 -5.63 -0.89
CA VAL A 526 -25.03 -5.85 -0.89
C VAL A 526 -24.69 -6.58 -2.18
N SER A 527 -23.92 -5.93 -3.06
CA SER A 527 -23.57 -6.46 -4.37
C SER A 527 -22.06 -6.59 -4.53
N SER A 528 -21.64 -7.31 -5.58
CA SER A 528 -20.27 -7.25 -6.07
C SER A 528 -19.81 -5.79 -6.26
N PRO A 529 -18.53 -5.50 -6.00
CA PRO A 529 -17.98 -4.16 -6.11
C PRO A 529 -17.91 -3.70 -7.56
N TRP A 530 -17.91 -2.38 -7.76
CA TRP A 530 -17.67 -1.78 -9.08
C TRP A 530 -16.18 -1.68 -9.44
N ALA A 531 -15.29 -1.71 -8.44
CA ALA A 531 -13.83 -1.73 -8.58
C ALA A 531 -13.22 -2.85 -7.71
N PRO A 532 -13.20 -4.11 -8.19
CA PRO A 532 -12.60 -5.25 -7.49
C PRO A 532 -11.07 -5.25 -7.48
#